data_AF-A0A2G5WEZ5-F1
#
_entry.id   AF-A0A2G5WEZ5-F1
#
_cell.length_a   1.000
_cell.length_b   1.000
_cell.length_c   1.000
_cell.angle_alpha   90.00
_cell.angle_beta   90.00
_cell.angle_gamma   90.00
#
_symmetry.space_group_name_H-M   'P 1'
#
loop_
_entity.id
_entity.type
_entity.pdbx_description
1 polymer ?
#
loop_
_entity_poly.entity_id
_entity_poly.type
_entity_poly.pdbx_seq_one_letter_code
_entity_poly.pdbx_strand_id
1 'polypeptide(L)'
;MNDETLRSAFESWEALSGTPEEFFAYESRWKRVIDEEAAIREAELRLEEAVQEAVQEAAFKTKKQMARNLLDMGMEVEKIAEATELDKQLVLDIQTEMRHR
;
A
#
# COMPACT_ATOMS: atom_id res chain seq x y z
N MET A 1 38.55 -7.19 -10.16
CA MET A 1 39.19 -5.88 -10.35
C MET A 1 38.47 -4.95 -9.38
N ASN A 2 39.14 -4.53 -8.31
CA ASN A 2 38.51 -3.71 -7.26
C ASN A 2 38.43 -2.28 -7.78
N ASP A 3 37.24 -1.90 -8.22
CA ASP A 3 36.98 -0.72 -9.03
C ASP A 3 36.89 0.59 -8.23
N GLU A 4 37.36 0.60 -6.99
CA GLU A 4 37.42 1.81 -6.15
C GLU A 4 38.29 2.88 -6.82
N THR A 5 39.41 2.46 -7.41
CA THR A 5 40.35 3.33 -8.14
C THR A 5 39.76 3.83 -9.45
N LEU A 6 38.99 2.99 -10.15
CA LEU A 6 38.34 3.38 -11.39
C LEU A 6 37.18 4.35 -11.13
N ARG A 7 36.37 4.09 -10.10
CA ARG A 7 35.30 4.99 -9.64
C ARG A 7 35.85 6.35 -9.21
N SER A 8 36.89 6.36 -8.37
CA SER A 8 37.54 7.60 -7.93
C SER A 8 38.18 8.39 -9.09
N ALA A 9 38.73 7.70 -10.10
CA ALA A 9 39.26 8.35 -11.29
C ALA A 9 38.16 8.95 -12.18
N PHE A 10 37.00 8.30 -12.34
CA PHE A 10 35.85 8.85 -13.06
C PHE A 10 35.25 10.07 -12.35
N GLU A 11 35.05 9.99 -11.02
CA GLU A 11 34.58 11.12 -10.20
C GLU A 11 35.56 12.31 -10.25
N SER A 12 36.86 12.03 -10.18
CA SER A 12 37.89 13.08 -10.29
C SER A 12 37.96 13.67 -11.69
N TRP A 13 37.78 12.87 -12.73
CA TRP A 13 37.79 13.34 -14.12
C TRP A 13 36.54 14.17 -14.44
N GLU A 14 35.37 13.77 -13.97
CA GLU A 14 34.12 14.54 -14.09
C GLU A 14 34.23 15.89 -13.37
N ALA A 15 34.83 15.91 -12.16
CA ALA A 15 35.10 17.15 -11.42
C ALA A 15 36.18 18.05 -12.05
N LEU A 16 37.15 17.49 -12.78
CA LEU A 16 38.24 18.24 -13.42
C LEU A 16 37.91 18.68 -14.86
N SER A 17 36.87 18.12 -15.49
CA SER A 17 36.56 18.30 -16.91
C SER A 17 35.38 19.25 -17.19
N GLY A 18 34.54 19.53 -16.19
CA GLY A 18 33.39 20.43 -16.32
C GLY A 18 33.57 21.79 -15.64
N THR A 19 32.98 22.85 -16.20
CA THR A 19 32.84 24.13 -15.48
C THR A 19 31.77 24.00 -14.38
N PRO A 20 31.76 24.89 -13.36
CA PRO A 20 30.70 24.90 -12.35
C PRO A 20 29.27 24.93 -12.94
N GLU A 21 29.09 25.60 -14.08
CA GLU A 21 27.82 25.66 -14.81
C GLU A 21 27.45 24.30 -15.43
N GLU A 22 28.41 23.56 -15.97
CA GLU A 22 28.19 22.23 -16.53
C GLU A 22 27.85 21.22 -15.45
N PHE A 23 28.52 21.31 -14.30
CA PHE A 23 28.22 20.50 -13.12
C PHE A 23 26.80 20.79 -12.60
N PHE A 24 26.43 22.06 -12.44
CA PHE A 24 25.09 22.46 -12.01
C PHE A 24 24.00 21.99 -13.01
N ALA A 25 24.27 22.08 -14.31
CA ALA A 25 23.36 21.60 -15.34
C ALA A 25 23.19 20.07 -15.27
N TYR A 26 24.25 19.33 -14.98
CA TYR A 26 24.18 17.88 -14.76
C TYR A 26 23.36 17.53 -13.52
N GLU A 27 23.64 18.13 -12.37
CA GLU A 27 22.87 17.90 -11.13
C GLU A 27 21.39 18.25 -11.31
N SER A 28 21.09 19.35 -12.02
CA SER A 28 19.71 19.74 -12.31
C SER A 28 18.96 18.69 -13.14
N ARG A 29 19.63 18.08 -14.13
CA ARG A 29 19.06 16.98 -14.91
C ARG A 29 18.88 15.72 -14.07
N TRP A 30 19.87 15.40 -13.24
CA TRP A 30 19.82 14.25 -12.35
C TRP A 30 18.69 14.36 -11.33
N LYS A 31 18.53 15.53 -10.70
CA LYS A 31 17.41 15.82 -9.80
C LYS A 31 16.07 15.61 -10.49
N ARG A 32 15.91 16.11 -11.72
CA ARG A 32 14.67 15.92 -12.48
C ARG A 32 14.35 14.43 -12.69
N VAL A 33 15.35 13.62 -13.02
CA VAL A 33 15.17 12.16 -13.17
C VAL A 33 14.73 11.54 -11.84
N ILE A 34 15.37 11.90 -10.73
CA ILE A 34 14.99 11.40 -9.40
C ILE A 34 13.56 11.83 -9.02
N ASP A 35 13.20 13.09 -9.27
CA ASP A 35 11.86 13.60 -8.98
C ASP A 35 10.79 12.86 -9.82
N GLU A 36 11.09 12.58 -11.09
CA GLU A 36 10.23 11.78 -11.98
C GLU A 36 10.08 10.33 -11.49
N GLU A 37 11.19 9.68 -11.11
CA GLU A 37 11.17 8.31 -10.56
C GLU A 37 10.44 8.25 -9.21
N ALA A 38 10.64 9.24 -8.34
CA ALA A 38 9.96 9.36 -7.06
C ALA A 38 8.43 9.52 -7.23
N ALA A 39 8.00 10.34 -8.19
CA ALA A 39 6.58 10.53 -8.49
C ALA A 39 5.92 9.24 -9.01
N ILE A 40 6.62 8.46 -9.85
CA ILE A 40 6.15 7.14 -10.31
C ILE A 40 6.04 6.20 -9.11
N ARG A 41 7.07 6.13 -8.26
CA ARG A 41 7.09 5.24 -7.10
C ARG A 41 5.98 5.57 -6.10
N GLU A 42 5.72 6.85 -5.85
CA GLU A 42 4.62 7.29 -4.99
C GLU A 42 3.25 6.89 -5.58
N ALA A 43 3.08 7.00 -6.90
CA ALA A 43 1.85 6.57 -7.56
C ALA A 43 1.63 5.04 -7.45
N GLU A 44 2.68 4.25 -7.59
CA GLU A 44 2.63 2.80 -7.38
C GLU A 44 2.23 2.44 -5.95
N LEU A 45 2.86 3.08 -4.95
CA LEU A 45 2.57 2.84 -3.54
C LEU A 45 1.12 3.20 -3.19
N ARG A 46 0.62 4.35 -3.66
CA ARG A 46 -0.79 4.73 -3.46
C ARG A 46 -1.76 3.73 -4.10
N LEU A 47 -1.41 3.16 -5.25
CA LEU A 47 -2.22 2.13 -5.88
C LEU A 47 -2.21 0.83 -5.07
N GLU A 48 -1.03 0.41 -4.58
CA GLU A 48 -0.90 -0.78 -3.75
C GLU A 48 -1.71 -0.66 -2.45
N GLU A 49 -1.60 0.47 -1.75
CA GLU A 49 -2.38 0.76 -0.54
C GLU A 49 -3.89 0.71 -0.83
N ALA A 50 -4.35 1.38 -1.90
CA ALA A 50 -5.77 1.37 -2.28
C ALA A 50 -6.28 -0.04 -2.61
N VAL A 51 -5.46 -0.87 -3.27
CA VAL A 51 -5.81 -2.27 -3.55
C VAL A 51 -5.89 -3.08 -2.26
N GLN A 52 -4.93 -2.92 -1.34
CA GLN A 52 -4.95 -3.61 -0.06
C GLN A 52 -6.19 -3.24 0.77
N GLU A 53 -6.51 -1.95 0.86
CA GLU A 53 -7.73 -1.48 1.54
C GLU A 53 -8.99 -2.06 0.91
N ALA A 54 -9.10 -2.04 -0.42
CA ALA A 54 -10.26 -2.59 -1.13
C ALA A 54 -10.42 -4.10 -0.89
N VAL A 55 -9.32 -4.86 -0.84
CA VAL A 55 -9.32 -6.30 -0.54
C VAL A 55 -9.79 -6.55 0.90
N GLN A 56 -9.29 -5.77 1.87
CA GLN A 56 -9.72 -5.89 3.26
C GLN A 56 -11.21 -5.55 3.43
N GLU A 57 -11.67 -4.48 2.79
CA GLU A 57 -13.09 -4.09 2.84
C GLU A 57 -13.99 -5.16 2.20
N ALA A 58 -13.58 -5.73 1.06
CA ALA A 58 -14.32 -6.81 0.39
C ALA A 58 -14.39 -8.07 1.25
N ALA A 59 -13.28 -8.46 1.90
CA ALA A 59 -13.25 -9.59 2.82
C ALA A 59 -14.18 -9.35 4.02
N PHE A 60 -14.16 -8.14 4.59
CA PHE A 60 -15.03 -7.78 5.70
C PHE A 60 -16.52 -7.76 5.31
N LYS A 61 -16.87 -7.21 4.14
CA LYS A 61 -18.23 -7.26 3.59
C LYS A 61 -18.71 -8.69 3.40
N THR A 62 -17.83 -9.58 2.91
CA THR A 62 -18.14 -11.01 2.73
C THR A 62 -18.40 -11.69 4.08
N LYS A 63 -17.56 -11.44 5.09
CA LYS A 63 -17.78 -11.95 6.46
C LYS A 63 -19.11 -11.47 7.04
N LYS A 64 -19.45 -10.18 6.88
CA LYS A 64 -20.75 -9.63 7.29
C LYS A 64 -21.92 -10.31 6.58
N GLN A 65 -21.81 -10.55 5.28
CA GLN A 65 -22.88 -11.23 4.54
C GLN A 65 -23.04 -12.69 4.98
N MET A 66 -21.94 -13.39 5.24
CA MET A 66 -21.98 -14.74 5.80
C MET A 66 -22.66 -14.75 7.18
N ALA A 67 -22.35 -13.79 8.05
CA ALA A 67 -23.01 -13.66 9.35
C ALA A 67 -24.52 -13.44 9.21
N ARG A 68 -24.97 -12.59 8.28
CA ARG A 68 -26.41 -12.40 7.98
C ARG A 68 -27.07 -13.71 7.56
N ASN A 69 -26.48 -14.43 6.61
CA ASN A 69 -27.02 -15.69 6.13
C ASN A 69 -27.13 -16.73 7.26
N LEU A 70 -26.13 -16.80 8.15
CA LEU A 70 -26.14 -17.72 9.29
C LEU A 70 -27.18 -17.33 10.34
N LEU A 71 -27.39 -16.02 10.58
CA LEU A 71 -28.45 -15.52 11.44
C LEU A 71 -29.83 -15.86 10.89
N ASP A 72 -30.04 -15.74 9.57
CA ASP A 72 -31.28 -16.14 8.90
C ASP A 72 -31.54 -17.65 9.02
N MET A 73 -30.49 -18.46 9.10
CA MET A 73 -30.56 -19.90 9.39
C MET A 73 -30.79 -20.23 10.87
N GLY A 74 -30.91 -19.21 11.74
CA GLY A 74 -31.18 -19.39 13.17
C GLY A 74 -29.96 -19.85 13.99
N MET A 75 -28.75 -19.67 13.47
CA MET A 75 -27.52 -20.03 14.19
C MET A 75 -27.27 -19.09 15.39
N GLU A 76 -26.64 -19.62 16.44
CA GLU A 76 -26.32 -18.83 17.64
C GLU A 76 -25.20 -17.81 17.37
N VAL A 77 -25.37 -16.59 17.90
CA VAL A 77 -24.46 -15.46 17.72
C VAL A 77 -23.01 -15.81 18.06
N GLU A 78 -22.77 -16.59 19.12
CA GLU A 78 -21.41 -16.99 19.53
C GLU A 78 -20.71 -17.85 18.48
N LYS A 79 -21.43 -18.83 17.91
CA LYS A 79 -20.90 -19.70 16.86
C LYS A 79 -20.68 -18.96 15.55
N ILE A 80 -21.52 -17.96 15.26
CA ILE A 80 -21.36 -17.11 14.07
C ILE A 80 -20.13 -16.22 14.22
N ALA A 81 -19.93 -15.60 15.39
CA ALA A 81 -18.75 -14.78 15.68
C ALA A 81 -17.45 -15.59 15.50
N GLU A 82 -17.42 -16.82 16.04
CA GLU A 82 -16.31 -17.75 15.84
C GLU A 82 -16.10 -18.11 14.36
N ALA A 83 -17.14 -18.56 13.65
CA ALA A 83 -17.03 -19.01 12.27
C ALA A 83 -16.71 -17.91 11.25
N THR A 84 -17.13 -16.68 11.52
CA THR A 84 -16.87 -15.52 10.67
C THR A 84 -15.65 -14.71 11.10
N GLU A 85 -15.06 -15.05 12.25
CA GLU A 85 -14.01 -14.28 12.94
C GLU A 85 -14.41 -12.80 13.10
N LEU A 86 -15.70 -12.55 13.36
CA LEU A 86 -16.22 -11.22 13.65
C LEU A 86 -16.37 -11.06 15.16
N ASP A 87 -16.25 -9.83 15.63
CA ASP A 87 -16.55 -9.51 17.01
C ASP A 87 -18.02 -9.84 17.35
N LYS A 88 -18.25 -10.40 18.53
CA LYS A 88 -19.59 -10.81 18.97
C LYS A 88 -20.58 -9.63 19.00
N GLN A 89 -20.13 -8.45 19.42
CA GLN A 89 -20.96 -7.24 19.43
C GLN A 89 -21.36 -6.84 18.02
N LEU A 90 -20.44 -6.92 17.06
CA LEU A 90 -20.75 -6.62 15.66
C LEU A 90 -21.81 -7.58 15.09
N VAL A 91 -21.78 -8.87 15.45
CA VAL A 91 -22.81 -9.82 15.03
C VAL A 91 -24.17 -9.49 15.66
N LEU A 92 -24.21 -9.03 16.91
CA LEU A 92 -25.44 -8.54 17.57
C LEU A 92 -25.99 -7.29 16.89
N ASP A 93 -25.12 -6.36 16.50
CA ASP A 93 -25.51 -5.15 15.79
C ASP A 93 -26.13 -5.50 14.43
N ILE A 94 -25.51 -6.42 13.68
CA ILE A 94 -26.06 -6.95 12.42
C ILE A 94 -27.44 -7.58 12.64
N GLN A 95 -27.60 -8.39 13.70
CA GLN A 95 -28.88 -9.01 14.03
C GLN A 95 -29.96 -7.96 14.34
N THR A 96 -29.57 -6.88 15.02
CA THR A 96 -30.47 -5.77 15.36
C THR A 96 -30.86 -4.98 14.11
N GLU A 97 -29.91 -4.67 13.23
CA GLU A 97 -30.16 -4.04 11.92
C GLU A 97 -31.14 -4.86 11.07
N MET A 98 -31.01 -6.18 11.07
CA MET A 98 -31.90 -7.09 10.32
C MET A 98 -33.33 -7.09 10.85
N ARG A 99 -33.54 -6.89 12.16
CA ARG A 99 -34.88 -6.83 12.78
C ARG A 99 -35.60 -5.50 12.56
N HIS A 100 -34.85 -4.44 12.23
CA HIS A 100 -35.38 -3.10 11.98
C HIS A 100 -35.43 -2.72 10.49
N ARG A 101 -35.10 -3.65 9.60
CA ARG A 101 -35.39 -3.57 8.16
C ARG A 101 -36.82 -3.99 7.86
#